data_AF-R6X816-F1
#
_entry.id   AF-R6X816-F1
#
_cell.length_a   1.000
_cell.length_b   1.000
_cell.length_c   1.000
_cell.angle_alpha   90.00
_cell.angle_beta   90.00
_cell.angle_gamma   90.00
#
_symmetry.space_group_name_H-M   'P 1'
#
loop_
_entity.id
_entity.type
_entity.pdbx_description
1 polymer ?
#
loop_
_entity_poly.entity_id
_entity_poly.type
_entity_poly.pdbx_seq_one_letter_code
_entity_poly.pdbx_strand_id
1 'polypeptide(L)'
;MKIDRIALGILTLALMSVSCSEQQTSQGGHVSFSLNPDGQVAVVSRSNVSDYTTLPDAGKFTIALTNSNGDEIYAGTLEGYDASTALKTGNYSVKANYGSVADEGFGKPCFSGETSFSIVGGGTASVTIPVSLTNAIVKVECTETFDAYYTDYSFSVKTGGGTVIDFPKGETRAAFVDAYMISVSGTLTSQSGKTQEFSKEYRSLSPKTCYTIKFDVSNVGGNSISISFDDTIEDVELTEVELND
;
A
#
# COMPACT_ATOMS: atom_id res chain seq x y z
N MET A 1 -62.23 0.51 -82.39
CA MET A 1 -63.30 0.83 -81.43
C MET A 1 -62.89 0.29 -80.07
N LYS A 2 -62.71 1.19 -79.09
CA LYS A 2 -62.76 1.05 -77.60
C LYS A 2 -62.26 -0.26 -76.95
N ILE A 3 -61.16 -0.21 -76.17
CA ILE A 3 -61.11 -0.04 -74.68
C ILE A 3 -61.61 -1.34 -74.00
N ASP A 4 -60.82 -2.09 -73.22
CA ASP A 4 -60.47 -1.73 -71.83
C ASP A 4 -59.24 -2.47 -71.25
N ARG A 5 -58.62 -1.79 -70.27
CA ARG A 5 -57.48 -2.24 -69.44
C ARG A 5 -58.01 -3.06 -68.26
N ILE A 6 -57.19 -3.97 -67.72
CA ILE A 6 -56.84 -4.13 -66.29
C ILE A 6 -56.01 -5.42 -66.17
N ALA A 7 -54.77 -5.27 -65.72
CA ALA A 7 -53.81 -6.35 -65.55
C ALA A 7 -53.42 -6.47 -64.06
N LEU A 8 -53.34 -7.73 -63.63
CA LEU A 8 -52.38 -8.29 -62.66
C LEU A 8 -52.52 -7.89 -61.17
N GLY A 9 -53.23 -8.73 -60.41
CA GLY A 9 -53.07 -8.86 -58.95
C GLY A 9 -52.19 -10.06 -58.62
N ILE A 10 -51.05 -9.82 -57.99
CA ILE A 10 -50.05 -10.83 -57.58
C ILE A 10 -50.45 -11.41 -56.21
N LEU A 11 -50.52 -12.74 -56.12
CA LEU A 11 -50.75 -13.53 -54.91
C LEU A 11 -49.41 -13.72 -54.18
N THR A 12 -49.24 -13.06 -53.03
CA THR A 12 -48.04 -13.17 -52.19
C THR A 12 -48.17 -14.35 -51.21
N LEU A 13 -47.27 -15.34 -51.39
CA LEU A 13 -47.13 -16.51 -50.53
C LEU A 13 -46.18 -16.15 -49.36
N ALA A 14 -46.67 -16.21 -48.11
CA ALA A 14 -45.88 -15.91 -46.93
C ALA A 14 -44.99 -17.11 -46.55
N LEU A 15 -43.67 -16.97 -46.75
CA LEU A 15 -42.66 -17.88 -46.22
C LEU A 15 -42.32 -17.46 -44.79
N MET A 16 -42.75 -18.24 -43.80
CA MET A 16 -42.28 -18.08 -42.42
C MET A 16 -40.90 -18.74 -42.30
N SER A 17 -39.84 -17.92 -42.32
CA SER A 17 -38.51 -18.36 -41.93
C SER A 17 -38.45 -18.46 -40.41
N VAL A 18 -38.46 -19.68 -39.89
CA VAL A 18 -37.99 -19.99 -38.54
C VAL A 18 -36.48 -19.70 -38.54
N SER A 19 -36.12 -18.48 -38.16
CA SER A 19 -34.73 -18.16 -37.83
C SER A 19 -34.43 -18.79 -36.48
N CYS A 20 -33.89 -20.01 -36.50
CA CYS A 20 -33.12 -20.51 -35.38
C CYS A 20 -31.89 -19.61 -35.29
N SER A 21 -31.92 -18.61 -34.39
CA SER A 21 -30.68 -17.97 -33.98
C SER A 21 -29.86 -19.05 -33.29
N GLU A 22 -28.81 -19.55 -33.97
CA GLU A 22 -27.72 -20.17 -33.24
C GLU A 22 -27.31 -19.17 -32.16
N GLN A 23 -27.51 -19.53 -30.89
CA GLN A 23 -26.79 -18.89 -29.81
C GLN A 23 -25.32 -19.12 -30.16
N GLN A 24 -24.66 -18.09 -30.71
CA GLN A 24 -23.22 -18.00 -30.66
C GLN A 24 -22.88 -18.15 -29.18
N THR A 25 -22.45 -19.34 -28.77
CA THR A 25 -21.68 -19.52 -27.55
C THR A 25 -20.47 -18.62 -27.75
N SER A 26 -20.53 -17.41 -27.21
CA SER A 26 -19.39 -16.53 -27.16
C SER A 26 -18.32 -17.31 -26.40
N GLN A 27 -17.31 -17.76 -27.14
CA GLN A 27 -16.20 -18.48 -26.55
C GLN A 27 -15.61 -17.57 -25.48
N GLY A 28 -15.55 -18.01 -24.22
CA GLY A 28 -14.93 -17.22 -23.16
C GLY A 28 -13.45 -16.99 -23.45
N GLY A 29 -12.86 -15.98 -22.82
CA GLY A 29 -11.42 -15.78 -22.81
C GLY A 29 -10.82 -16.11 -21.45
N HIS A 30 -9.49 -16.23 -21.40
CA HIS A 30 -8.73 -16.56 -20.20
C HIS A 30 -7.79 -15.42 -19.83
N VAL A 31 -7.46 -15.27 -18.55
CA VAL A 31 -6.48 -14.28 -18.10
C VAL A 31 -5.58 -14.87 -17.03
N SER A 32 -4.34 -14.40 -17.01
CA SER A 32 -3.36 -14.67 -15.95
C SER A 32 -2.90 -13.33 -15.37
N PHE A 33 -2.54 -13.34 -14.08
CA PHE A 33 -2.12 -12.13 -13.37
C PHE A 33 -0.68 -12.25 -12.86
N SER A 34 0.06 -11.14 -12.92
CA SER A 34 1.35 -10.97 -12.26
C SER A 34 1.39 -9.62 -11.55
N LEU A 35 2.35 -9.46 -10.63
CA LEU A 35 2.56 -8.19 -9.91
C LEU A 35 3.82 -7.50 -10.41
N ASN A 36 3.80 -6.17 -10.44
CA ASN A 36 4.99 -5.36 -10.65
C ASN A 36 5.04 -4.27 -9.57
N PRO A 37 6.14 -4.15 -8.80
CA PRO A 37 6.29 -3.01 -7.91
C PRO A 37 6.43 -1.75 -8.73
N ASP A 38 5.55 -0.78 -8.49
CA ASP A 38 5.85 0.62 -8.80
C ASP A 38 6.86 1.08 -7.75
N GLY A 39 8.15 0.80 -8.01
CA GLY A 39 9.26 0.87 -7.06
C GLY A 39 9.67 2.29 -6.62
N GLN A 40 8.84 3.30 -6.83
CA GLN A 40 9.10 4.67 -6.43
C GLN A 40 8.53 4.91 -5.02
N VAL A 41 9.41 4.86 -4.02
CA VAL A 41 9.13 5.41 -2.69
C VAL A 41 9.82 6.76 -2.59
N ALA A 42 9.06 7.79 -2.27
CA ALA A 42 9.60 9.13 -2.07
C ALA A 42 10.53 9.11 -0.86
N VAL A 43 11.75 9.58 -1.07
CA VAL A 43 12.82 9.56 -0.09
C VAL A 43 13.03 10.99 0.35
N VAL A 44 12.58 11.34 1.56
CA VAL A 44 12.67 12.74 2.07
C VAL A 44 14.00 12.98 2.80
N SER A 45 14.76 11.92 3.11
CA SER A 45 16.16 11.98 3.59
C SER A 45 17.02 10.98 2.83
N ARG A 46 18.35 11.16 2.69
CA ARG A 46 19.27 10.32 1.87
C ARG A 46 19.38 8.82 2.24
N SER A 47 18.43 8.26 2.98
CA SER A 47 18.30 6.85 3.32
C SER A 47 17.99 6.00 2.09
N ASN A 48 18.67 4.86 1.95
CA ASN A 48 18.40 3.92 0.87
C ASN A 48 17.11 3.15 1.18
N VAL A 49 16.03 3.43 0.46
CA VAL A 49 14.71 2.86 0.75
C VAL A 49 14.49 1.49 0.08
N SER A 50 15.40 1.07 -0.81
CA SER A 50 15.28 -0.20 -1.55
C SER A 50 15.07 -1.43 -0.66
N ASP A 51 15.56 -1.42 0.58
CA ASP A 51 15.38 -2.51 1.55
C ASP A 51 13.92 -2.74 1.95
N TYR A 52 13.06 -1.72 1.84
CA TYR A 52 11.66 -1.75 2.28
C TYR A 52 10.65 -1.78 1.13
N THR A 53 11.11 -1.64 -0.11
CA THR A 53 10.26 -1.63 -1.31
C THR A 53 10.21 -2.98 -2.04
N THR A 54 10.95 -3.97 -1.53
CA THR A 54 10.90 -5.34 -2.06
C THR A 54 9.51 -5.92 -1.82
N LEU A 55 8.87 -6.43 -2.88
CA LEU A 55 7.57 -7.05 -2.72
C LEU A 55 7.65 -8.30 -1.86
N PRO A 56 6.65 -8.54 -1.00
CA PRO A 56 6.38 -9.86 -0.46
C PRO A 56 6.20 -10.88 -1.59
N ASP A 57 6.28 -12.16 -1.23
CA ASP A 57 5.91 -13.26 -2.13
C ASP A 57 4.56 -12.96 -2.80
N ALA A 58 4.56 -12.96 -4.14
CA ALA A 58 3.40 -12.61 -4.95
C ALA A 58 2.18 -13.51 -4.63
N GLY A 59 2.39 -14.78 -4.25
CA GLY A 59 1.33 -15.69 -3.87
C GLY A 59 0.55 -15.24 -2.62
N LYS A 60 1.16 -14.40 -1.78
CA LYS A 60 0.54 -13.87 -0.55
C LYS A 60 -0.36 -12.65 -0.78
N PHE A 61 -0.34 -12.07 -1.98
CA PHE A 61 -1.27 -11.00 -2.31
C PHE A 61 -2.67 -11.58 -2.50
N THR A 62 -3.67 -10.83 -2.07
CA THR A 62 -5.06 -11.09 -2.48
C THR A 62 -5.38 -10.27 -3.72
N ILE A 63 -6.20 -10.83 -4.62
CA ILE A 63 -6.77 -10.12 -5.74
C ILE A 63 -8.30 -10.14 -5.66
N ALA A 64 -8.92 -9.04 -6.06
CA ALA A 64 -10.35 -8.94 -6.30
C ALA A 64 -10.55 -8.59 -7.78
N LEU A 65 -11.18 -9.50 -8.53
CA LEU A 65 -11.51 -9.34 -9.94
C LEU A 65 -12.99 -8.97 -10.06
N THR A 66 -13.28 -7.83 -10.68
CA THR A 66 -14.64 -7.33 -10.88
C THR A 66 -14.92 -7.09 -12.36
N ASN A 67 -16.17 -7.31 -12.78
CA ASN A 67 -16.62 -6.95 -14.11
C ASN A 67 -17.12 -5.49 -14.17
N SER A 68 -17.44 -5.00 -15.36
CA SER A 68 -17.97 -3.63 -15.56
C SER A 68 -19.29 -3.32 -14.85
N ASN A 69 -20.06 -4.33 -14.43
CA ASN A 69 -21.29 -4.14 -13.67
C ASN A 69 -21.03 -4.02 -12.16
N GLY A 70 -19.78 -4.21 -11.72
CA GLY A 70 -19.40 -4.26 -10.32
C GLY A 70 -19.58 -5.64 -9.67
N ASP A 71 -19.90 -6.68 -10.46
CA ASP A 71 -19.99 -8.04 -9.92
C ASP A 71 -18.57 -8.55 -9.61
N GLU A 72 -18.40 -9.08 -8.40
CA GLU A 72 -17.19 -9.80 -8.01
C GLU A 72 -17.16 -11.17 -8.69
N ILE A 73 -16.11 -11.40 -9.47
CA ILE A 73 -15.88 -12.64 -10.22
C ILE A 73 -14.97 -13.57 -9.42
N TYR A 74 -14.00 -13.00 -8.70
CA TYR A 74 -13.09 -13.73 -7.83
C TYR A 74 -12.57 -12.80 -6.73
N ALA A 75 -12.50 -13.31 -5.51
CA ALA A 75 -11.77 -12.70 -4.40
C ALA A 75 -11.02 -13.79 -3.63
N GLY A 76 -9.71 -13.65 -3.55
CA GLY A 76 -8.85 -14.66 -2.92
C GLY A 76 -7.37 -14.36 -3.13
N THR A 77 -6.50 -15.30 -2.80
CA THR A 77 -5.06 -15.14 -3.07
C THR A 77 -4.77 -15.15 -4.56
N LEU A 78 -3.70 -14.50 -4.99
CA LEU A 78 -3.22 -14.55 -6.36
C LEU A 78 -2.88 -15.98 -6.78
N GLU A 79 -2.24 -16.76 -5.89
CA GLU A 79 -1.91 -18.17 -6.12
C GLU A 79 -3.17 -19.05 -6.26
N GLY A 80 -4.27 -18.70 -5.60
CA GLY A 80 -5.53 -19.44 -5.66
C GLY A 80 -6.35 -19.17 -6.94
N TYR A 81 -5.93 -18.20 -7.76
CA TYR A 81 -6.67 -17.84 -8.96
C TYR A 81 -6.45 -18.86 -10.08
N ASP A 82 -7.54 -19.48 -10.54
CA ASP A 82 -7.51 -20.43 -11.65
C ASP A 82 -7.61 -19.73 -13.01
N ALA A 83 -6.46 -19.52 -13.65
CA ALA A 83 -6.36 -18.93 -14.98
C ALA A 83 -7.04 -19.74 -16.10
N SER A 84 -7.43 -21.00 -15.85
CA SER A 84 -8.22 -21.81 -16.78
C SER A 84 -9.72 -21.47 -16.75
N THR A 85 -10.17 -20.67 -15.77
CA THR A 85 -11.56 -20.21 -15.69
C THR A 85 -11.88 -19.30 -16.89
N ALA A 86 -12.89 -19.68 -17.68
CA ALA A 86 -13.33 -18.90 -18.81
C ALA A 86 -14.15 -17.68 -18.36
N LEU A 87 -13.70 -16.48 -18.74
CA LEU A 87 -14.38 -15.21 -18.51
C LEU A 87 -15.18 -14.79 -19.75
N LYS A 88 -16.34 -14.15 -19.55
CA LYS A 88 -17.11 -13.58 -20.65
C LYS A 88 -16.34 -12.43 -21.29
N THR A 89 -16.49 -12.25 -22.60
CA THR A 89 -16.00 -11.05 -23.30
C THR A 89 -16.54 -9.79 -22.64
N GLY A 90 -15.66 -8.84 -22.35
CA GLY A 90 -16.03 -7.62 -21.63
C GLY A 90 -14.85 -6.93 -20.96
N ASN A 91 -15.15 -5.87 -20.21
CA ASN A 91 -14.17 -5.10 -19.44
C ASN A 91 -14.18 -5.52 -17.97
N TYR A 92 -13.00 -5.52 -17.36
CA TYR A 92 -12.77 -5.95 -16.00
C TYR A 92 -11.79 -5.01 -15.29
N SER A 93 -11.83 -5.00 -13.97
CA SER A 93 -10.78 -4.44 -13.11
C SER A 93 -10.26 -5.53 -12.18
N VAL A 94 -8.96 -5.50 -11.89
CA VAL A 94 -8.37 -6.34 -10.85
C VAL A 94 -7.62 -5.47 -9.85
N LYS A 95 -7.96 -5.62 -8.58
CA LYS A 95 -7.29 -4.95 -7.47
C LYS A 95 -6.48 -5.95 -6.66
N ALA A 96 -5.18 -5.71 -6.52
CA ALA A 96 -4.30 -6.50 -5.66
C ALA A 96 -4.05 -5.78 -4.33
N ASN A 97 -3.99 -6.53 -3.23
CA ASN A 97 -3.67 -6.02 -1.90
C ASN A 97 -2.73 -6.98 -1.15
N TYR A 98 -1.90 -6.41 -0.29
CA TYR A 98 -1.12 -7.13 0.71
C TYR A 98 -1.07 -6.32 2.01
N GLY A 99 -1.22 -6.99 3.15
CA GLY A 99 -1.22 -6.33 4.46
C GLY A 99 -2.40 -5.39 4.66
N SER A 100 -2.31 -4.55 5.69
CA SER A 100 -3.32 -3.56 6.05
C SER A 100 -2.64 -2.33 6.61
N VAL A 101 -3.14 -1.13 6.27
CA VAL A 101 -2.66 0.12 6.87
C VAL A 101 -3.01 0.23 8.36
N ALA A 102 -3.99 -0.56 8.83
CA ALA A 102 -4.34 -0.64 10.25
C ALA A 102 -3.42 -1.59 11.05
N ASP A 103 -2.70 -2.49 10.37
CA ASP A 103 -1.72 -3.38 11.00
C ASP A 103 -0.34 -2.70 10.95
N GLU A 104 -0.08 -1.82 11.91
CA GLU A 104 1.16 -1.04 11.98
C GLU A 104 2.27 -1.81 12.75
N GLY A 105 3.53 -1.46 12.52
CA GLY A 105 4.68 -2.05 13.22
C GLY A 105 5.83 -2.51 12.33
N PHE A 106 6.77 -3.23 12.94
CA PHE A 106 7.91 -3.80 12.22
C PHE A 106 7.48 -4.91 11.25
N GLY A 107 8.00 -4.86 10.02
CA GLY A 107 7.71 -5.89 9.00
C GLY A 107 6.24 -5.96 8.59
N LYS A 108 5.53 -4.82 8.64
CA LYS A 108 4.12 -4.69 8.25
C LYS A 108 3.91 -3.81 7.00
N PRO A 109 4.56 -4.10 5.86
CA PRO A 109 4.30 -3.33 4.66
C PRO A 109 2.86 -3.54 4.19
N CYS A 110 2.23 -2.48 3.69
CA CYS A 110 0.94 -2.55 3.04
C CYS A 110 1.09 -2.12 1.59
N PHE A 111 0.65 -2.97 0.66
CA PHE A 111 0.70 -2.71 -0.77
C PHE A 111 -0.71 -2.76 -1.35
N SER A 112 -0.99 -1.88 -2.31
CA SER A 112 -2.22 -1.93 -3.10
C SER A 112 -1.96 -1.48 -4.53
N GLY A 113 -2.77 -1.99 -5.44
CA GLY A 113 -2.69 -1.69 -6.86
C GLY A 113 -3.97 -2.09 -7.56
N GLU A 114 -4.31 -1.39 -8.63
CA GLU A 114 -5.49 -1.70 -9.43
C GLU A 114 -5.18 -1.44 -10.90
N THR A 115 -5.71 -2.29 -11.78
CA THR A 115 -5.62 -2.09 -13.23
C THR A 115 -6.84 -2.64 -13.94
N SER A 116 -7.22 -1.97 -15.03
CA SER A 116 -8.35 -2.35 -15.88
C SER A 116 -7.87 -2.99 -17.17
N PHE A 117 -8.62 -3.97 -17.67
CA PHE A 117 -8.30 -4.71 -18.88
C PHE A 117 -9.58 -5.22 -19.57
N SER A 118 -9.43 -5.78 -20.76
CA SER A 118 -10.53 -6.39 -21.51
C SER A 118 -10.25 -7.84 -21.87
N ILE A 119 -11.30 -8.66 -21.86
CA ILE A 119 -11.29 -10.04 -22.32
C ILE A 119 -11.90 -10.10 -23.71
N VAL A 120 -11.17 -10.70 -24.64
CA VAL A 120 -11.65 -11.06 -25.99
C VAL A 120 -11.98 -12.55 -26.01
N GLY A 121 -13.11 -12.91 -26.59
CA GLY A 121 -13.53 -14.31 -26.66
C GLY A 121 -12.54 -15.21 -27.41
N GLY A 122 -12.29 -16.40 -26.88
CA GLY A 122 -11.31 -17.35 -27.39
C GLY A 122 -9.84 -16.95 -27.18
N GLY A 123 -9.57 -15.77 -26.62
CA GLY A 123 -8.22 -15.26 -26.36
C GLY A 123 -7.67 -15.62 -24.98
N THR A 124 -6.37 -15.43 -24.79
CA THR A 124 -5.70 -15.43 -23.48
C THR A 124 -5.02 -14.07 -23.27
N ALA A 125 -5.18 -13.51 -22.07
CA ALA A 125 -4.55 -12.26 -21.65
C ALA A 125 -3.55 -12.53 -20.51
N SER A 126 -2.52 -11.69 -20.43
CA SER A 126 -1.63 -11.60 -19.27
C SER A 126 -1.64 -10.16 -18.79
N VAL A 127 -2.07 -9.96 -17.55
CA VAL A 127 -2.26 -8.65 -16.94
C VAL A 127 -1.28 -8.49 -15.79
N THR A 128 -0.44 -7.47 -15.87
CA THR A 128 0.48 -7.11 -14.80
C THR A 128 -0.13 -5.99 -13.97
N ILE A 129 -0.30 -6.25 -12.67
CA ILE A 129 -0.90 -5.30 -11.72
C ILE A 129 0.23 -4.46 -11.10
N PRO A 130 0.27 -3.15 -11.35
CA PRO A 130 1.21 -2.27 -10.67
C PRO A 130 0.77 -2.12 -9.21
N VAL A 131 1.65 -2.46 -8.27
CA VAL A 131 1.39 -2.33 -6.83
C VAL A 131 2.39 -1.37 -6.21
N SER A 132 1.94 -0.58 -5.24
CA SER A 132 2.80 0.33 -4.49
C SER A 132 2.54 0.24 -3.00
N LEU A 133 3.52 0.65 -2.21
CA LEU A 133 3.35 0.83 -0.78
C LEU A 133 2.20 1.84 -0.51
N THR A 134 1.44 1.65 0.54
CA THR A 134 0.33 2.55 0.92
C THR A 134 0.52 3.16 2.31
N ASN A 135 1.39 2.58 3.14
CA ASN A 135 1.79 3.14 4.42
C ASN A 135 3.07 3.99 4.29
N ALA A 136 3.39 4.72 5.36
CA ALA A 136 4.66 5.39 5.55
C ALA A 136 5.65 4.48 6.29
N ILE A 137 6.94 4.75 6.15
CA ILE A 137 8.02 4.06 6.84
C ILE A 137 8.66 5.04 7.83
N VAL A 138 8.90 4.60 9.06
CA VAL A 138 9.58 5.37 10.09
C VAL A 138 10.81 4.62 10.57
N LYS A 139 11.97 5.25 10.46
CA LYS A 139 13.24 4.78 10.99
C LYS A 139 13.67 5.66 12.16
N VAL A 140 14.26 5.04 13.19
CA VAL A 140 14.92 5.73 14.29
C VAL A 140 16.42 5.54 14.16
N GLU A 141 17.18 6.62 14.33
CA GLU A 141 18.64 6.61 14.33
C GLU A 141 19.19 7.44 15.49
N CYS A 142 20.35 7.06 16.01
CA CYS A 142 21.12 7.83 16.97
C CYS A 142 22.50 8.14 16.38
N THR A 143 23.07 9.30 16.70
CA THR A 143 24.46 9.59 16.36
C THR A 143 25.42 8.85 17.28
N GLU A 144 26.67 8.70 16.84
CA GLU A 144 27.75 8.20 17.70
C GLU A 144 27.92 9.06 18.97
N THR A 145 27.73 10.37 18.86
CA THR A 145 27.76 11.30 19.99
C THR A 145 26.63 11.01 20.98
N PHE A 146 25.41 10.78 20.49
CA PHE A 146 24.26 10.41 21.31
C PHE A 146 24.51 9.10 22.05
N ASP A 147 25.01 8.09 21.34
CA ASP A 147 25.34 6.78 21.90
C ASP A 147 26.44 6.83 22.95
N ALA A 148 27.42 7.74 22.79
CA ALA A 148 28.47 7.96 23.77
C ALA A 148 27.99 8.73 25.02
N TYR A 149 26.99 9.59 24.87
CA TYR A 149 26.48 10.44 25.94
C TYR A 149 25.45 9.71 26.82
N TYR A 150 24.53 8.96 26.23
CA TYR A 150 23.48 8.22 26.96
C TYR A 150 23.85 6.74 27.14
N THR A 151 23.99 6.34 28.40
CA THR A 151 24.33 4.96 28.78
C THR A 151 23.22 3.98 28.43
N ASP A 152 21.97 4.42 28.52
CA ASP A 152 20.79 3.68 28.10
C ASP A 152 19.72 4.63 27.53
N TYR A 153 18.86 4.11 26.67
CA TYR A 153 17.73 4.83 26.12
C TYR A 153 16.70 3.90 25.49
N SER A 154 15.46 4.37 25.40
CA SER A 154 14.40 3.73 24.62
C SER A 154 13.52 4.78 23.99
N PHE A 155 13.03 4.51 22.78
CA PHE A 155 12.07 5.37 22.10
C PHE A 155 10.76 4.62 21.86
N SER A 156 9.69 5.37 21.68
CA SER A 156 8.39 4.84 21.27
C SER A 156 7.78 5.76 20.23
N VAL A 157 7.20 5.15 19.20
CA VAL A 157 6.44 5.84 18.15
C VAL A 157 4.98 5.45 18.30
N LYS A 158 4.14 6.41 18.67
CA LYS A 158 2.69 6.27 18.75
C LYS A 158 2.03 6.87 17.52
N THR A 159 1.23 6.08 16.82
CA THR A 159 0.54 6.51 15.60
C THR A 159 -0.79 7.21 15.91
N GLY A 160 -1.36 7.93 14.93
CA GLY A 160 -2.69 8.53 15.05
C GLY A 160 -3.80 7.51 15.33
N GLY A 161 -3.65 6.27 14.85
CA GLY A 161 -4.53 5.15 15.16
C GLY A 161 -4.39 4.60 16.58
N GLY A 162 -3.37 5.05 17.32
CA GLY A 162 -3.10 4.65 18.70
C GLY A 162 -2.15 3.47 18.85
N THR A 163 -1.62 2.91 17.77
CA THR A 163 -0.59 1.87 17.83
C THR A 163 0.68 2.44 18.45
N VAL A 164 1.28 1.71 19.38
CA VAL A 164 2.53 2.06 20.04
C VAL A 164 3.60 1.08 19.56
N ILE A 165 4.71 1.60 19.05
CA ILE A 165 5.81 0.83 18.48
C ILE A 165 7.08 1.21 19.22
N ASP A 166 7.62 0.28 19.98
CA ASP A 166 8.81 0.51 20.81
C ASP A 166 10.10 0.24 20.02
N PHE A 167 11.02 1.20 20.10
CA PHE A 167 12.36 1.15 19.56
C PHE A 167 13.36 1.11 20.73
N PRO A 168 13.68 -0.08 21.25
CA PRO A 168 14.71 -0.22 22.27
C PRO A 168 16.09 0.17 21.73
N LYS A 169 17.04 0.45 22.62
CA LYS A 169 18.44 0.70 22.25
C LYS A 169 18.97 -0.36 21.28
N GLY A 170 19.51 0.09 20.16
CA GLY A 170 20.04 -0.78 19.10
C GLY A 170 18.99 -1.37 18.15
N GLU A 171 17.71 -1.01 18.24
CA GLU A 171 16.72 -1.35 17.22
C GLU A 171 17.10 -0.68 15.88
N THR A 172 17.12 -1.46 14.81
CA THR A 172 17.55 -1.01 13.48
C THR A 172 16.47 -1.18 12.41
N ARG A 173 15.39 -1.92 12.73
CA ARG A 173 14.27 -2.13 11.81
C ARG A 173 13.48 -0.83 11.65
N ALA A 174 12.94 -0.64 10.46
CA ALA A 174 11.94 0.40 10.23
C ALA A 174 10.53 -0.11 10.56
N ALA A 175 9.70 0.78 11.10
CA ALA A 175 8.29 0.55 11.33
C ALA A 175 7.46 1.04 10.16
N PHE A 176 6.39 0.32 9.87
CA PHE A 176 5.39 0.72 8.89
C PHE A 176 4.17 1.28 9.63
N VAL A 177 3.77 2.51 9.29
CA VAL A 177 2.74 3.26 10.02
C VAL A 177 1.77 3.92 9.05
N ASP A 178 0.55 4.19 9.52
CA ASP A 178 -0.41 5.01 8.80
C ASP A 178 0.17 6.39 8.52
N ALA A 179 -0.05 6.87 7.31
CA ALA A 179 0.54 8.10 6.80
C ALA A 179 -0.30 9.32 7.22
N TYR A 180 -0.35 9.59 8.52
CA TYR A 180 -1.10 10.71 9.07
C TYR A 180 -0.33 11.49 10.13
N MET A 181 -0.15 10.89 11.31
CA MET A 181 0.58 11.50 12.42
C MET A 181 1.30 10.45 13.25
N ILE A 182 2.41 10.87 13.83
CA ILE A 182 3.14 10.12 14.84
C ILE A 182 3.50 11.03 16.02
N SER A 183 3.52 10.47 17.22
CA SER A 183 4.12 11.05 18.40
C SER A 183 5.30 10.18 18.80
N VAL A 184 6.46 10.81 18.91
CA VAL A 184 7.71 10.16 19.28
C VAL A 184 8.04 10.57 20.70
N SER A 185 8.26 9.61 21.57
CA SER A 185 8.70 9.83 22.95
C SER A 185 9.92 8.98 23.25
N GLY A 186 10.67 9.36 24.28
CA GLY A 186 11.78 8.53 24.73
C GLY A 186 12.18 8.80 26.16
N THR A 187 12.85 7.81 26.73
CA THR A 187 13.45 7.83 28.06
C THR A 187 14.95 7.66 27.88
N LEU A 188 15.73 8.54 28.47
CA LEU A 188 17.18 8.66 28.29
C LEU A 188 17.89 8.60 29.64
N THR A 189 18.94 7.80 29.75
CA THR A 189 19.75 7.68 30.98
C THR A 189 21.18 8.16 30.73
N SER A 190 21.55 9.28 31.37
CA SER A 190 22.88 9.87 31.23
C SER A 190 23.97 9.06 31.94
N GLN A 191 25.24 9.41 31.73
CA GLN A 191 26.38 8.80 32.43
C GLN A 191 26.33 8.93 33.96
N SER A 192 25.59 9.92 34.49
CA SER A 192 25.40 10.08 35.93
C SER A 192 24.26 9.22 36.49
N GLY A 193 23.62 8.39 35.66
CA GLY A 193 22.45 7.59 36.04
C GLY A 193 21.15 8.39 36.14
N LYS A 194 21.14 9.65 35.68
CA LYS A 194 19.94 10.50 35.69
C LYS A 194 19.04 10.14 34.51
N THR A 195 17.75 9.98 34.77
CA THR A 195 16.75 9.65 33.75
C THR A 195 15.90 10.86 33.37
N GLN A 196 15.72 11.04 32.07
CA GLN A 196 14.99 12.15 31.47
C GLN A 196 14.07 11.65 30.35
N GLU A 197 12.99 12.38 30.10
CA GLU A 197 11.99 12.04 29.09
C GLU A 197 11.68 13.20 28.15
N PHE A 198 11.21 12.88 26.94
CA PHE A 198 10.68 13.84 25.98
C PHE A 198 9.49 13.27 25.21
N SER A 199 8.73 14.17 24.58
CA SER A 199 7.71 13.82 23.60
C SER A 199 7.59 14.91 22.53
N LYS A 200 7.45 14.50 21.28
CA LYS A 200 7.29 15.38 20.11
C LYS A 200 6.28 14.77 19.13
N GLU A 201 5.48 15.61 18.49
CA GLU A 201 4.50 15.19 17.49
C GLU A 201 4.90 15.66 16.09
N TYR A 202 4.71 14.79 15.11
CA TYR A 202 4.85 15.06 13.68
C TYR A 202 3.55 14.73 12.95
N ARG A 203 3.12 15.62 12.06
CA ARG A 203 1.88 15.50 11.29
C ARG A 203 2.16 15.55 9.80
N SER A 204 1.15 15.20 9.01
CA SER A 204 1.19 15.28 7.55
C SER A 204 2.21 14.33 6.93
N LEU A 205 2.36 13.14 7.52
CA LEU A 205 3.12 12.06 6.88
C LEU A 205 2.44 11.68 5.56
N SER A 206 3.23 11.27 4.57
CA SER A 206 2.76 10.88 3.25
C SER A 206 2.93 9.38 3.03
N PRO A 207 1.96 8.70 2.39
CA PRO A 207 2.14 7.34 1.91
C PRO A 207 3.35 7.23 1.00
N LYS A 208 3.95 6.03 0.91
CA LYS A 208 5.14 5.81 0.06
C LYS A 208 6.28 6.77 0.41
N THR A 209 6.45 7.09 1.69
CA THR A 209 7.55 7.92 2.17
C THR A 209 8.27 7.26 3.33
N CYS A 210 9.61 7.28 3.27
CA CYS A 210 10.46 6.87 4.38
C CYS A 210 10.98 8.10 5.13
N TYR A 211 10.58 8.19 6.40
CA TYR A 211 10.97 9.21 7.36
C TYR A 211 12.09 8.68 8.26
N THR A 212 13.10 9.50 8.50
CA THR A 212 14.16 9.20 9.48
C THR A 212 14.05 10.18 10.63
N ILE A 213 13.83 9.65 11.85
CA ILE A 213 13.94 10.39 13.10
C ILE A 213 15.34 10.15 13.65
N LYS A 214 16.17 11.18 13.61
CA LYS A 214 17.56 11.10 14.09
C LYS A 214 17.73 11.88 15.38
N PHE A 215 18.27 11.22 16.39
CA PHE A 215 18.56 11.78 17.70
C PHE A 215 20.05 12.12 17.84
N ASP A 216 20.32 13.34 18.30
CA ASP A 216 21.67 13.82 18.62
C ASP A 216 21.66 14.65 19.92
N VAL A 217 22.84 14.91 20.47
CA VAL A 217 23.02 15.79 21.63
C VAL A 217 23.03 17.24 21.14
N SER A 218 22.12 18.09 21.62
CA SER A 218 22.07 19.51 21.25
C SER A 218 23.21 20.31 21.89
N ASN A 219 23.45 20.07 23.18
CA ASN A 219 24.55 20.62 23.98
C ASN A 219 24.93 19.62 25.08
N VAL A 220 26.21 19.25 25.16
CA VAL A 220 26.73 18.36 26.22
C VAL A 220 26.49 19.00 27.59
N GLY A 221 25.74 18.34 28.47
CA GLY A 221 25.34 18.86 29.78
C GLY A 221 24.12 19.80 29.78
N GLY A 222 23.49 20.02 28.63
CA GLY A 222 22.21 20.74 28.51
C GLY A 222 21.00 19.87 28.87
N ASN A 223 19.82 20.48 28.89
CA ASN A 223 18.55 19.82 29.18
C ASN A 223 17.70 19.61 27.90
N SER A 224 18.34 19.48 26.75
CA SER A 224 17.66 19.24 25.48
C SER A 224 18.42 18.23 24.62
N ILE A 225 17.74 17.70 23.61
CA ILE A 225 18.32 16.89 22.53
C ILE A 225 17.96 17.51 21.19
N SER A 226 18.75 17.25 20.15
CA SER A 226 18.38 17.60 18.78
C SER A 226 17.67 16.42 18.14
N ILE A 227 16.49 16.66 17.58
CA ILE A 227 15.74 15.69 16.78
C ILE A 227 15.70 16.21 15.35
N SER A 228 16.21 15.41 14.42
CA SER A 228 16.01 15.64 12.98
C SER A 228 14.87 14.78 12.49
N PHE A 229 13.82 15.39 11.95
CA PHE A 229 12.78 14.70 11.19
C PHE A 229 12.94 15.13 9.74
N ASP A 230 13.43 14.19 8.93
CA ASP A 230 13.95 14.46 7.59
C ASP A 230 15.03 15.57 7.60
N ASP A 231 14.85 16.64 6.82
CA ASP A 231 15.79 17.76 6.70
C ASP A 231 15.56 18.87 7.76
N THR A 232 14.57 18.69 8.65
CA THR A 232 14.26 19.68 9.69
C THR A 232 14.87 19.25 11.02
N ILE A 233 15.71 20.11 11.60
CA ILE A 233 16.36 19.90 12.90
C ILE A 233 15.69 20.82 13.93
N GLU A 234 15.32 20.26 15.07
CA GLU A 234 14.74 20.99 16.19
C GLU A 234 15.39 20.54 17.51
N ASP A 235 15.55 21.47 18.45
CA ASP A 235 15.91 21.14 19.83
C ASP A 235 14.65 20.88 20.66
N VAL A 236 14.64 19.77 21.39
CA VAL A 236 13.53 19.33 22.23
C VAL A 236 14.00 19.25 23.68
N GLU A 237 13.30 19.99 24.54
CA GLU A 237 13.54 20.01 25.98
C GLU A 237 13.23 18.66 26.62
N LEU A 238 14.07 18.30 27.59
CA LEU A 238 13.96 17.10 28.39
C LEU A 238 13.28 17.42 29.72
N THR A 239 12.53 16.46 30.24
CA THR A 239 11.89 16.55 31.56
C THR A 239 12.53 15.51 32.47
N GLU A 240 12.92 15.89 33.68
CA GLU A 240 13.46 14.92 34.64
C GLU A 240 12.35 14.01 35.15
N VAL A 241 12.65 12.71 35.28
CA VAL A 241 11.73 11.78 35.93
C VAL A 241 11.93 11.90 37.44
N GLU A 242 10.95 12.48 38.14
CA GLU A 242 10.96 12.48 39.60
C GLU A 242 10.68 11.05 40.10
N LEU A 243 11.65 10.48 40.83
CA LEU A 243 11.43 9.27 41.60
C LEU A 243 10.56 9.65 42.81
N ASN A 244 9.26 9.37 42.75
CA ASN A 244 8.43 9.40 43.94
C ASN A 244 8.85 8.24 44.85
N ASP A 245 9.45 8.59 45.99
CA ASP A 245 9.73 7.66 47.11
C ASP A 245 8.44 7.09 47.73
#